data_AF-A0A2P4TFQ3-F1
#
_entry.id   AF-A0A2P4TFQ3-F1
#
_cell.length_a   1.000
_cell.length_b   1.000
_cell.length_c   1.000
_cell.angle_alpha   90.00
_cell.angle_beta   90.00
_cell.angle_gamma   90.00
#
_symmetry.space_group_name_H-M   'P 1'
#
loop_
_entity.id
_entity.type
_entity.pdbx_description
1 polymer ?
#
loop_
_entity_poly.entity_id
_entity_poly.type
_entity_poly.pdbx_seq_one_letter_code
_entity_poly.pdbx_strand_id
1 'polypeptide(L)'
;MNSVPKGTTLSFTIFNRSVMLDRAENLLHDHYGGKDYWNTRRSMVFAKHLRVAGDEFRNKYLQSTDEADRTHYNEDWTQMKIKTGTALGGPYLGVHLRRKDFIWGHREDVPSLHGAAKKIHSLLKTHKLEKVFIATDAVEDEIELLKKLVPEMVRFEPTWEELELYKDGGMAVIDQWICAHAR
;
A
#
# COMPACT_ATOMS: atom_id res chain seq x y z
N MET A 1 -38.01 -35.34 58.47
CA MET A 1 -36.80 -34.50 58.28
C MET A 1 -35.80 -35.33 57.49
N ASN A 2 -35.24 -34.99 56.34
CA ASN A 2 -35.38 -33.87 55.41
C ASN A 2 -35.07 -34.45 54.03
N SER A 3 -35.96 -34.28 53.06
CA SER A 3 -35.69 -34.59 51.65
C SER A 3 -34.74 -33.53 51.09
N VAL A 4 -33.52 -33.94 50.74
CA VAL A 4 -32.54 -33.08 50.05
C VAL A 4 -33.05 -32.82 48.63
N PRO A 5 -33.23 -31.56 48.18
CA PRO A 5 -33.65 -31.29 46.82
C PRO A 5 -32.52 -31.66 45.85
N LYS A 6 -32.82 -32.46 44.83
CA LYS A 6 -31.91 -32.68 43.69
C LYS A 6 -31.75 -31.34 42.97
N GLY A 7 -30.52 -30.85 42.93
CA GLY A 7 -30.17 -29.59 42.27
C GLY A 7 -30.51 -29.64 40.79
N THR A 8 -31.42 -28.77 40.36
CA THR A 8 -31.58 -28.43 38.95
C THR A 8 -30.41 -27.55 38.57
N THR A 9 -29.36 -28.14 37.97
CA THR A 9 -28.30 -27.35 37.32
C THR A 9 -28.90 -26.73 36.07
N LEU A 10 -29.40 -25.49 36.20
CA LEU A 10 -29.73 -24.65 35.06
C LEU A 10 -28.41 -24.32 34.33
N SER A 11 -28.15 -25.02 33.23
CA SER A 11 -27.12 -24.60 32.29
C SER A 11 -27.64 -23.36 31.55
N PHE A 12 -27.25 -22.19 32.02
CA PHE A 12 -27.46 -20.95 31.28
C PHE A 12 -26.45 -20.90 30.14
N THR A 13 -26.89 -21.18 28.92
CA THR A 13 -26.11 -20.84 27.73
C THR A 13 -26.05 -19.31 27.64
N ILE A 14 -24.88 -18.74 27.86
CA ILE A 14 -24.66 -17.31 27.70
C ILE A 14 -24.64 -17.01 26.20
N PHE A 15 -25.72 -16.44 25.69
CA PHE A 15 -25.79 -15.92 24.34
C PHE A 15 -25.21 -14.51 24.30
N ASN A 16 -24.00 -14.37 23.77
CA ASN A 16 -23.39 -13.06 23.52
C ASN A 16 -23.87 -12.52 22.17
N ARG A 17 -24.49 -11.33 22.16
CA ARG A 17 -24.98 -10.68 20.93
C ARG A 17 -23.86 -10.02 20.11
N SER A 18 -22.78 -9.62 20.78
CA SER A 18 -21.62 -8.94 20.20
C SER A 18 -20.36 -9.45 20.88
N VAL A 19 -19.35 -9.77 20.08
CA VAL A 19 -18.05 -10.27 20.54
C VAL A 19 -16.96 -9.45 19.87
N MET A 20 -15.98 -9.00 20.67
CA MET A 20 -14.75 -8.39 20.17
C MET A 20 -13.61 -9.39 20.39
N LEU A 21 -12.82 -9.63 19.35
CA LEU A 21 -11.60 -10.41 19.43
C LEU A 21 -10.42 -9.43 19.47
N ASP A 22 -9.75 -9.35 20.61
CA ASP A 22 -8.49 -8.62 20.71
C ASP A 22 -7.33 -9.49 20.20
N ARG A 23 -6.21 -8.85 19.84
CA ARG A 23 -4.99 -9.52 19.32
C ARG A 23 -5.27 -10.45 18.13
N ALA A 24 -6.10 -9.98 17.20
CA ALA A 24 -6.55 -10.75 16.04
C ALA A 24 -5.40 -11.16 15.09
N GLU A 25 -4.22 -10.55 15.19
CA GLU A 25 -3.02 -10.94 14.44
C GLU A 25 -2.50 -12.35 14.78
N ASN A 26 -2.93 -12.92 15.92
CA ASN A 26 -2.64 -14.33 16.25
C ASN A 26 -3.37 -15.31 15.33
N LEU A 27 -4.42 -14.87 14.65
CA LEU A 27 -5.15 -15.69 13.68
C LEU A 27 -4.46 -15.62 12.32
N LEU A 28 -4.12 -16.79 11.77
CA LEU A 28 -3.57 -16.89 10.43
C LEU A 28 -4.70 -16.90 9.38
N HIS A 29 -4.34 -16.56 8.14
CA HIS A 29 -5.24 -16.75 7.01
C HIS A 29 -5.58 -18.24 6.86
N ASP A 30 -6.85 -18.54 6.57
CA ASP A 30 -7.31 -19.90 6.28
C ASP A 30 -6.62 -20.47 5.04
N HIS A 31 -6.85 -19.84 3.87
CA HIS A 31 -6.14 -20.15 2.63
C HIS A 31 -5.56 -18.91 1.96
N TYR A 32 -4.29 -18.60 2.27
CA TYR A 32 -3.57 -17.48 1.66
C TYR A 32 -3.44 -17.66 0.15
N GLY A 33 -3.79 -16.62 -0.62
CA GLY A 33 -3.81 -16.67 -2.09
C GLY A 33 -5.04 -17.37 -2.69
N GLY A 34 -5.96 -17.86 -1.86
CA GLY A 34 -7.24 -18.44 -2.28
C GLY A 34 -8.27 -17.44 -2.81
N LYS A 35 -9.39 -17.96 -3.31
CA LYS A 35 -10.50 -17.13 -3.82
C LYS A 35 -11.03 -16.15 -2.78
N ASP A 36 -11.29 -16.59 -1.55
CA ASP A 36 -11.87 -15.73 -0.51
C ASP A 36 -10.88 -14.71 0.04
N TYR A 37 -9.59 -15.09 0.10
CA TYR A 37 -8.49 -14.15 0.34
C TYR A 37 -8.50 -13.04 -0.71
N TRP A 38 -8.53 -13.40 -2.00
CA TRP A 38 -8.53 -12.42 -3.08
C TRP A 38 -9.83 -11.63 -3.19
N ASN A 39 -10.99 -12.21 -2.88
CA ASN A 39 -12.25 -11.47 -2.82
C ASN A 39 -12.19 -10.39 -1.74
N THR A 40 -11.75 -10.76 -0.53
CA THR A 40 -11.56 -9.81 0.57
C THR A 40 -10.53 -8.74 0.20
N ARG A 41 -9.39 -9.13 -0.39
CA ARG A 41 -8.36 -8.17 -0.80
C ARG A 41 -8.84 -7.23 -1.91
N ARG A 42 -9.60 -7.72 -2.89
CA ARG A 42 -10.12 -6.93 -4.02
C ARG A 42 -11.27 -6.02 -3.62
N SER A 43 -12.02 -6.34 -2.56
CA SER A 43 -13.05 -5.44 -2.04
C SER A 43 -12.48 -4.22 -1.31
N MET A 44 -11.21 -4.27 -0.89
CA MET A 44 -10.50 -3.14 -0.27
C MET A 44 -10.02 -2.16 -1.36
N VAL A 45 -10.95 -1.40 -1.90
CA VAL A 45 -10.70 -0.31 -2.86
C VAL A 45 -10.43 0.99 -2.10
N PHE A 46 -9.38 1.71 -2.48
CA PHE A 46 -9.08 3.01 -1.89
C PHE A 46 -10.18 4.05 -2.13
N ALA A 47 -10.37 4.94 -1.16
CA ALA A 47 -11.33 6.02 -1.25
C ALA A 47 -11.12 6.86 -2.53
N LYS A 48 -12.21 7.22 -3.20
CA LYS A 48 -12.17 7.85 -4.52
C LYS A 48 -11.32 9.12 -4.56
N HIS A 49 -11.42 9.98 -3.55
CA HIS A 49 -10.67 11.24 -3.51
C HIS A 49 -9.14 11.02 -3.44
N LEU A 50 -8.67 9.94 -2.80
CA LEU A 50 -7.25 9.59 -2.74
C LEU A 50 -6.76 9.05 -4.09
N ARG A 51 -7.57 8.24 -4.78
CA ARG A 51 -7.26 7.78 -6.15
C ARG A 51 -7.15 8.95 -7.11
N VAL A 52 -8.12 9.89 -7.05
CA VAL A 52 -8.11 11.10 -7.87
C VAL A 52 -6.85 11.93 -7.62
N ALA A 53 -6.46 12.17 -6.37
CA ALA A 53 -5.22 12.88 -6.06
C ALA A 53 -3.98 12.19 -6.65
N GLY A 54 -3.92 10.85 -6.56
CA GLY A 54 -2.85 10.06 -7.17
C GLY A 54 -2.86 10.11 -8.70
N ASP A 55 -4.04 10.09 -9.34
CA ASP A 55 -4.19 10.19 -10.79
C ASP A 55 -3.83 11.57 -11.32
N GLU A 56 -4.20 12.63 -10.60
CA GLU A 56 -3.78 14.00 -10.89
C GLU A 56 -2.25 14.14 -10.83
N PHE A 57 -1.63 13.55 -9.80
CA PHE A 57 -0.17 13.52 -9.68
C PHE A 57 0.49 12.75 -10.83
N ARG A 58 -0.01 11.54 -11.13
CA ARG A 58 0.46 10.69 -12.24
C ARG A 58 0.43 11.44 -13.57
N ASN A 59 -0.69 12.09 -13.86
CA ASN A 59 -0.85 12.84 -15.10
C ASN A 59 0.12 14.04 -15.15
N LYS A 60 0.16 14.84 -14.08
CA LYS A 60 0.93 16.10 -14.03
C LYS A 60 2.44 15.89 -14.05
N TYR A 61 2.95 14.93 -13.28
CA TYR A 61 4.39 14.80 -13.03
C TYR A 61 5.02 13.56 -13.68
N LEU A 62 4.24 12.54 -14.00
CA LEU A 62 4.74 11.25 -14.46
C LEU A 62 4.31 10.88 -15.89
N GLN A 63 3.55 11.75 -16.57
CA GLN A 63 3.03 11.48 -17.94
C GLN A 63 2.26 10.15 -18.00
N SER A 64 1.45 9.89 -16.97
CA SER A 64 0.80 8.60 -16.72
C SER A 64 -0.72 8.81 -16.57
N THR A 65 -1.50 8.06 -17.33
CA THR A 65 -2.98 7.98 -17.22
C THR A 65 -3.42 6.53 -17.47
N ASP A 66 -4.59 6.14 -17.00
CA ASP A 66 -5.06 4.75 -17.16
C ASP A 66 -5.19 4.33 -18.63
N GLU A 67 -5.54 5.27 -19.52
CA GLU A 67 -5.61 5.03 -20.96
C GLU A 67 -4.23 4.77 -21.57
N ALA A 68 -3.24 5.61 -21.24
CA ALA A 68 -1.88 5.46 -21.76
C ALA A 68 -1.18 4.20 -21.18
N ASP A 69 -1.47 3.91 -19.91
CA ASP A 69 -0.81 2.86 -19.13
C ASP A 69 -1.51 1.51 -19.23
N ARG A 70 -2.69 1.46 -19.87
CA ARG A 70 -3.57 0.28 -19.96
C ARG A 70 -3.93 -0.29 -18.59
N THR A 71 -4.19 0.60 -17.62
CA THR A 71 -4.56 0.27 -16.23
C THR A 71 -6.02 0.58 -15.95
N HIS A 72 -6.91 0.46 -16.95
CA HIS A 72 -8.33 0.79 -16.84
C HIS A 72 -8.98 0.22 -15.58
N TYR A 73 -9.66 1.11 -14.85
CA TYR A 73 -10.33 0.81 -13.61
C TYR A 73 -11.85 0.62 -13.78
N ASN A 74 -12.46 -0.23 -12.95
CA ASN A 74 -13.91 -0.35 -12.82
C ASN A 74 -14.29 -0.16 -11.35
N GLU A 75 -15.21 0.76 -11.07
CA GLU A 75 -15.68 1.05 -9.70
C GLU A 75 -16.32 -0.17 -9.04
N ASP A 76 -16.99 -1.04 -9.82
CA ASP A 76 -17.39 -2.36 -9.33
C ASP A 76 -16.24 -3.35 -9.48
N TRP A 77 -15.49 -3.53 -8.39
CA TRP A 77 -14.38 -4.46 -8.32
C TRP A 77 -14.81 -5.90 -8.69
N THR A 78 -16.08 -6.29 -8.51
CA THR A 78 -16.53 -7.66 -8.87
C THR A 78 -16.51 -7.89 -10.38
N GLN A 79 -16.65 -6.83 -11.17
CA GLN A 79 -16.60 -6.86 -12.63
C GLN A 79 -15.19 -6.62 -13.20
N MET A 80 -14.24 -6.21 -12.36
CA MET A 80 -12.85 -5.96 -12.78
C MET A 80 -12.11 -7.27 -13.07
N LYS A 81 -12.20 -7.74 -14.31
CA LYS A 81 -11.51 -8.93 -14.82
C LYS A 81 -10.50 -8.51 -15.88
N ILE A 82 -9.22 -8.55 -15.53
CA ILE A 82 -8.11 -8.21 -16.41
C ILE A 82 -7.28 -9.47 -16.65
N LYS A 83 -6.83 -9.67 -17.89
CA LYS A 83 -5.89 -10.75 -18.21
C LYS A 83 -4.53 -10.40 -17.61
N THR A 84 -3.94 -11.30 -16.85
CA THR A 84 -2.63 -11.07 -16.23
C THR A 84 -1.57 -10.68 -17.27
N GLY A 85 -0.79 -9.65 -16.97
CA GLY A 85 0.31 -9.17 -17.82
C GLY A 85 -0.11 -8.27 -18.98
N THR A 86 -1.37 -7.78 -19.03
CA THR A 86 -1.79 -6.82 -20.07
C THR A 86 -1.65 -5.36 -19.68
N ALA A 87 -1.56 -5.05 -18.38
CA ALA A 87 -1.27 -3.71 -17.91
C ALA A 87 0.17 -3.31 -18.31
N LEU A 88 0.34 -2.09 -18.82
CA LEU A 88 1.63 -1.60 -19.27
C LEU A 88 2.34 -0.78 -18.19
N GLY A 89 1.58 0.01 -17.42
CA GLY A 89 2.11 0.98 -16.45
C GLY A 89 2.65 2.26 -17.09
N GLY A 90 2.71 3.30 -16.29
CA GLY A 90 3.20 4.62 -16.69
C GLY A 90 4.70 4.63 -16.97
N PRO A 91 5.22 5.65 -17.69
CA PRO A 91 6.62 5.71 -18.12
C PRO A 91 7.57 6.12 -16.99
N TYR A 92 7.46 5.48 -15.82
CA TYR A 92 8.31 5.72 -14.65
C TYR A 92 8.53 4.42 -13.86
N LEU A 93 9.61 4.42 -13.07
CA LEU A 93 9.90 3.37 -12.09
C LEU A 93 9.23 3.71 -10.76
N GLY A 94 8.53 2.76 -10.13
CA GLY A 94 7.99 2.90 -8.77
C GLY A 94 8.93 2.27 -7.75
N VAL A 95 9.29 3.01 -6.69
CA VAL A 95 10.17 2.52 -5.63
C VAL A 95 9.56 2.84 -4.26
N HIS A 96 9.42 1.82 -3.42
CA HIS A 96 9.11 1.99 -2.00
C HIS A 96 10.37 1.72 -1.16
N LEU A 97 10.92 2.78 -0.55
CA LEU A 97 12.10 2.73 0.30
C LEU A 97 11.70 2.93 1.76
N ARG A 98 11.50 1.82 2.48
CA ARG A 98 11.26 1.84 3.93
C ARG A 98 12.58 2.00 4.69
N ARG A 99 12.70 3.05 5.50
CA ARG A 99 13.90 3.45 6.23
C ARG A 99 13.70 3.32 7.75
N LYS A 100 12.81 4.12 8.37
CA LYS A 100 12.78 4.41 9.83
C LYS A 100 13.16 3.24 10.77
N ASP A 101 12.17 2.53 11.27
CA ASP A 101 12.29 1.42 12.20
C ASP A 101 12.97 0.20 11.56
N PHE A 102 12.78 0.07 10.24
CA PHE A 102 13.31 -1.04 9.46
C PHE A 102 14.85 -1.09 9.46
N ILE A 103 15.54 0.05 9.48
CA ILE A 103 16.99 0.09 9.64
C ILE A 103 17.40 -0.50 10.99
N TRP A 104 16.64 -0.35 12.08
CA TRP A 104 17.10 -0.85 13.38
C TRP A 104 16.87 -2.36 13.54
N GLY A 105 15.80 -2.88 12.94
CA GLY A 105 15.45 -4.31 12.98
C GLY A 105 16.07 -5.18 11.89
N HIS A 106 16.44 -4.61 10.72
CA HIS A 106 16.82 -5.35 9.52
C HIS A 106 18.00 -4.71 8.75
N ARG A 107 19.05 -4.22 9.44
CA ARG A 107 20.18 -3.49 8.80
C ARG A 107 20.79 -4.18 7.59
N GLU A 108 20.89 -5.51 7.64
CA GLU A 108 21.58 -6.29 6.61
C GLU A 108 20.72 -6.52 5.35
N ASP A 109 19.39 -6.42 5.49
CA ASP A 109 18.44 -6.66 4.39
C ASP A 109 18.05 -5.36 3.65
N VAL A 110 18.47 -4.20 4.15
CA VAL A 110 18.11 -2.88 3.61
C VAL A 110 19.32 -2.23 2.95
N PRO A 111 19.23 -1.82 1.68
CA PRO A 111 20.36 -1.16 1.02
C PRO A 111 20.68 0.19 1.68
N SER A 112 21.96 0.59 1.62
CA SER A 112 22.34 1.98 1.85
C SER A 112 21.72 2.89 0.78
N LEU A 113 21.59 4.20 1.05
CA LEU A 113 21.04 5.15 0.07
C LEU A 113 21.84 5.16 -1.25
N HIS A 114 23.17 5.04 -1.17
CA HIS A 114 24.04 4.91 -2.34
C HIS A 114 23.80 3.60 -3.10
N GLY A 115 23.58 2.49 -2.38
CA GLY A 115 23.25 1.19 -2.97
C GLY A 115 21.88 1.22 -3.67
N ALA A 116 20.88 1.83 -3.02
CA ALA A 116 19.56 2.04 -3.57
C ALA A 116 19.63 2.91 -4.84
N ALA A 117 20.29 4.07 -4.79
CA ALA A 117 20.48 4.94 -5.94
C ALA A 117 21.16 4.22 -7.12
N LYS A 118 22.24 3.47 -6.86
CA LYS A 118 22.91 2.66 -7.89
C LYS A 118 21.95 1.65 -8.54
N LYS A 119 21.10 1.01 -7.74
CA LYS A 119 20.11 0.05 -8.25
C LYS A 119 19.01 0.74 -9.05
N ILE A 120 18.53 1.89 -8.60
CA ILE A 120 17.53 2.72 -9.30
C ILE A 120 18.06 3.10 -10.69
N HIS A 121 19.26 3.70 -10.78
CA HIS A 121 19.90 4.05 -12.05
C HIS A 121 20.03 2.86 -13.00
N SER A 122 20.43 1.70 -12.46
CA SER A 122 20.51 0.46 -13.25
C SER A 122 19.16 0.02 -13.80
N LEU A 123 18.09 0.13 -13.02
CA LEU A 123 16.73 -0.25 -13.44
C LEU A 123 16.17 0.75 -14.46
N LEU A 124 16.33 2.05 -14.24
CA LEU A 124 15.95 3.09 -15.19
C LEU A 124 16.58 2.84 -16.57
N LYS A 125 17.89 2.56 -16.61
CA LYS A 125 18.59 2.23 -17.86
C LYS A 125 18.07 0.93 -18.49
N THR A 126 17.86 -0.12 -17.68
CA THR A 126 17.42 -1.44 -18.18
C THR A 126 16.03 -1.36 -18.80
N HIS A 127 15.12 -0.62 -18.18
CA HIS A 127 13.72 -0.49 -18.60
C HIS A 127 13.48 0.73 -19.51
N LYS A 128 14.53 1.50 -19.84
CA LYS A 128 14.47 2.72 -20.66
C LYS A 128 13.46 3.73 -20.11
N LEU A 129 13.56 3.98 -18.81
CA LEU A 129 12.73 4.93 -18.06
C LEU A 129 13.57 6.14 -17.67
N GLU A 130 12.96 7.33 -17.70
CA GLU A 130 13.64 8.59 -17.37
C GLU A 130 13.26 9.14 -16.00
N LYS A 131 12.15 8.65 -15.42
CA LYS A 131 11.63 9.11 -14.13
C LYS A 131 11.51 7.96 -13.13
N VAL A 132 11.70 8.27 -11.87
CA VAL A 132 11.42 7.37 -10.75
C VAL A 132 10.54 8.08 -9.73
N PHE A 133 9.43 7.46 -9.36
CA PHE A 133 8.64 7.86 -8.21
C PHE A 133 9.14 7.12 -6.96
N ILE A 134 9.43 7.85 -5.89
CA ILE A 134 9.94 7.26 -4.64
C ILE A 134 8.97 7.53 -3.49
N ALA A 135 8.28 6.49 -3.04
CA ALA A 135 7.56 6.48 -1.77
C ALA A 135 8.54 6.09 -0.64
N THR A 136 8.70 6.95 0.36
CA THR A 136 9.64 6.68 1.46
C THR A 136 9.22 7.36 2.74
N ASP A 137 9.52 6.73 3.87
CA ASP A 137 9.42 7.32 5.22
C ASP A 137 10.76 7.87 5.72
N ALA A 138 11.75 8.05 4.83
CA ALA A 138 13.03 8.67 5.15
C ALA A 138 12.88 10.04 5.83
N VAL A 139 13.84 10.40 6.68
CA VAL A 139 13.92 11.74 7.26
C VAL A 139 14.47 12.75 6.25
N GLU A 140 14.29 14.04 6.51
CA GLU A 140 14.62 15.11 5.55
C GLU A 140 16.06 15.06 5.03
N ASP A 141 17.05 14.82 5.91
CA ASP A 141 18.46 14.73 5.48
C ASP A 141 18.72 13.56 4.53
N GLU A 142 18.03 12.42 4.72
CA GLU A 142 18.13 11.27 3.82
C GLU A 142 17.42 11.53 2.48
N ILE A 143 16.30 12.26 2.53
CA ILE A 143 15.57 12.73 1.34
C ILE A 143 16.46 13.65 0.50
N GLU A 144 17.10 14.63 1.12
CA GLU A 144 17.96 15.59 0.44
C GLU A 144 19.20 14.90 -0.15
N LEU A 145 19.72 13.87 0.51
CA LEU A 145 20.77 13.03 -0.06
C LEU A 145 20.24 12.20 -1.24
N LEU A 146 19.05 11.61 -1.15
CA LEU A 146 18.43 10.89 -2.26
C LEU A 146 18.22 11.78 -3.49
N LYS A 147 17.72 13.01 -3.30
CA LYS A 147 17.56 13.99 -4.40
C LYS A 147 18.89 14.30 -5.09
N LYS A 148 19.99 14.37 -4.35
CA LYS A 148 21.35 14.54 -4.92
C LYS A 148 21.83 13.30 -5.68
N LEU A 149 21.54 12.11 -5.16
CA LEU A 149 21.98 10.83 -5.75
C LEU A 149 21.12 10.40 -6.94
N VAL A 150 19.85 10.82 -6.98
CA VAL A 150 18.83 10.46 -7.97
C VAL A 150 18.07 11.73 -8.37
N PRO A 151 18.68 12.65 -9.16
CA PRO A 151 18.06 13.94 -9.51
C PRO A 151 16.74 13.82 -10.28
N GLU A 152 16.52 12.70 -10.97
CA GLU A 152 15.29 12.37 -11.68
C GLU A 152 14.16 11.83 -10.77
N MET A 153 14.39 11.77 -9.46
CA MET A 153 13.36 11.35 -8.51
C MET A 153 12.22 12.36 -8.44
N VAL A 154 11.02 11.82 -8.33
CA VAL A 154 9.78 12.55 -8.11
C VAL A 154 9.11 11.97 -6.86
N ARG A 155 8.55 12.83 -6.02
CA ARG A 155 7.81 12.42 -4.81
C ARG A 155 6.52 13.20 -4.69
N PHE A 156 5.51 12.58 -4.09
CA PHE A 156 4.33 13.28 -3.63
C PHE A 156 4.70 14.10 -2.38
N GLU A 157 4.78 15.43 -2.53
CA GLU A 157 5.04 16.37 -1.44
C GLU A 157 3.75 17.17 -1.18
N PRO A 158 2.97 16.82 -0.14
CA PRO A 158 1.68 17.46 0.11
C PRO A 158 1.87 18.89 0.60
N THR A 159 0.90 19.77 0.32
CA THR A 159 0.75 21.01 1.08
C THR A 159 0.27 20.73 2.50
N TRP A 160 0.32 21.74 3.37
CA TRP A 160 -0.23 21.63 4.73
C TRP A 160 -1.73 21.29 4.72
N GLU A 161 -2.48 21.89 3.78
CA GLU A 161 -3.90 21.62 3.60
C GLU A 161 -4.16 20.18 3.14
N GLU A 162 -3.36 19.68 2.20
CA GLU A 162 -3.46 18.29 1.73
C GLU A 162 -3.12 17.29 2.83
N LEU A 163 -2.09 17.57 3.64
CA LEU A 163 -1.73 16.74 4.79
C LEU A 163 -2.86 16.71 5.83
N GLU A 164 -3.46 17.86 6.11
CA GLU A 164 -4.59 17.95 7.05
C GLU A 164 -5.84 17.25 6.51
N LEU A 165 -6.07 17.28 5.20
CA LEU A 165 -7.19 16.63 4.54
C LEU A 165 -7.04 15.10 4.48
N TYR A 166 -5.89 14.62 4.01
CA TYR A 166 -5.68 13.18 3.74
C TYR A 166 -5.19 12.41 4.96
N LYS A 167 -4.55 13.09 5.92
CA LYS A 167 -3.87 12.48 7.08
C LYS A 167 -2.78 11.49 6.66
N ASP A 168 -2.02 10.99 7.63
CA ASP A 168 -0.89 10.08 7.36
C ASP A 168 -1.30 8.83 6.57
N GLY A 169 -2.47 8.26 6.88
CA GLY A 169 -3.00 7.09 6.18
C GLY A 169 -3.37 7.37 4.73
N GLY A 170 -3.95 8.54 4.43
CA GLY A 170 -4.29 8.93 3.06
C GLY A 170 -3.05 9.22 2.24
N MET A 171 -2.03 9.85 2.83
CA MET A 171 -0.73 10.05 2.20
C MET A 171 -0.08 8.72 1.79
N ALA A 172 -0.07 7.73 2.69
CA ALA A 172 0.45 6.40 2.39
C ALA A 172 -0.34 5.69 1.28
N VAL A 173 -1.66 5.87 1.23
CA VAL A 173 -2.51 5.33 0.17
C VAL A 173 -2.20 5.96 -1.19
N ILE A 174 -1.97 7.27 -1.24
CA ILE A 174 -1.60 7.98 -2.47
C ILE A 174 -0.24 7.47 -2.98
N ASP A 175 0.76 7.34 -2.11
CA ASP A 175 2.05 6.76 -2.45
C ASP A 175 1.93 5.34 -3.00
N GLN A 176 1.13 4.48 -2.34
CA GLN A 176 0.86 3.11 -2.80
C GLN A 176 0.15 3.09 -4.15
N TRP A 177 -0.82 3.99 -4.36
CA TRP A 177 -1.55 4.10 -5.61
C TRP A 177 -0.62 4.48 -6.76
N ILE A 178 0.23 5.50 -6.58
CA ILE A 178 1.20 5.91 -7.60
C ILE A 178 2.22 4.81 -7.85
N CYS A 179 2.76 4.15 -6.83
CA CYS A 179 3.67 3.02 -7.00
C CYS A 179 3.04 1.85 -7.78
N ALA A 180 1.74 1.56 -7.55
CA ALA A 180 1.05 0.45 -8.21
C ALA A 180 0.82 0.66 -9.72
N HIS A 181 0.99 1.87 -10.23
CA HIS A 181 0.79 2.23 -11.64
C HIS A 181 2.10 2.41 -12.44
N ALA A 182 3.26 2.14 -11.84
CA ALA A 182 4.54 2.13 -12.54
C ALA A 182 4.64 0.98 -13.56
N ARG A 183 5.61 1.08 -14.49
CA ARG A 183 5.93 0.04 -15.49
C ARG A 183 6.60 -1.19 -14.90
#